data_AF-A0A3S2MW88-F1
#
_entry.id   AF-A0A3S2MW88-F1
#
_cell.length_a   1.000
_cell.length_b   1.000
_cell.length_c   1.000
_cell.angle_alpha   90.00
_cell.angle_beta   90.00
_cell.angle_gamma   90.00
#
_symmetry.space_group_name_H-M   'P 1'
#
loop_
_entity.id
_entity.type
_entity.pdbx_description
1 polymer ?
#
loop_
_entity_poly.entity_id
_entity_poly.type
_entity_poly.pdbx_seq_one_letter_code
_entity_poly.pdbx_strand_id
1 'polypeptide(L)'
;MRILASARESMASLEALVQNEDDASLSEKQKPSLVAQHILSIVEDCFSQVEFSITFPVCGVHADETLSQALQAHKILEERFVSLKDVKQESEEEQGKIPAKAESREKLKLRQEIKKSVKEILGLYKPHLSVLPSSQVEQGVELSQSECSLIRELKIYQSLVAKRLTSEPEWPVQSIQDLNSQEEQVAATLKQVNVEFSRLSEEINGMQSYIDQIEEETVNQPITPASDTKLTSSRDEIDQLNIQLYNLMHANKQAEMEQLKKNEVLEGKIEDLLHKFDKNMEEIQVKLELNKKEYDEVLKDMTTLEKRFQALELECDQIHERRRLAKEKKKEEIRELELKTKAAVIVQAWWRGCRTRRALKNKDKGKKKGKTKKGKGKKTK
;
A
#
# COMPACT_ATOMS: atom_id res chain seq x y z
N MET A 1 9.75 5.79 21.01
CA MET A 1 9.61 7.25 20.80
C MET A 1 10.80 7.90 20.09
N ARG A 2 12.07 7.57 20.40
CA ARG A 2 13.24 8.20 19.72
C ARG A 2 13.35 7.91 18.22
N ILE A 3 12.96 6.71 17.76
CA ILE A 3 13.00 6.34 16.33
C ILE A 3 11.94 7.13 15.53
N LEU A 4 10.74 7.29 16.09
CA LEU A 4 9.69 8.11 15.48
C LEU A 4 10.04 9.60 15.49
N ALA A 5 10.76 10.09 16.50
CA ALA A 5 11.27 11.45 16.55
C ALA A 5 12.38 11.69 15.51
N SER A 6 13.30 10.74 15.36
CA SER A 6 14.37 10.79 14.35
C SER A 6 13.83 10.71 12.91
N ALA A 7 12.81 9.89 12.66
CA ALA A 7 12.13 9.86 11.37
C ALA A 7 11.36 11.16 11.10
N ARG A 8 10.74 11.76 12.12
CA ARG A 8 10.08 13.08 12.01
C ARG A 8 11.08 14.21 11.75
N GLU A 9 12.25 14.19 12.37
CA GLU A 9 13.32 15.17 12.15
C GLU A 9 13.93 15.02 10.75
N SER A 10 14.16 13.79 10.27
CA SER A 10 14.60 13.55 8.89
C SER A 10 13.55 13.95 7.85
N MET A 11 12.26 13.74 8.12
CA MET A 11 11.18 14.21 7.24
C MET A 11 11.02 15.74 7.26
N ALA A 12 11.17 16.38 8.43
CA ALA A 12 11.15 17.84 8.54
C ALA A 12 12.36 18.49 7.84
N SER A 13 13.54 17.86 7.88
CA SER A 13 14.71 18.29 7.10
C SER A 13 14.52 18.12 5.59
N LEU A 14 13.76 17.11 5.14
CA LEU A 14 13.40 16.93 3.73
C LEU A 14 12.34 17.97 3.29
N GLU A 15 11.33 18.27 4.11
CA GLU A 15 10.36 19.35 3.83
C GLU A 15 11.03 20.73 3.79
N ALA A 16 11.97 21.01 4.69
CA ALA A 16 12.72 22.28 4.72
C ALA A 16 13.68 22.45 3.53
N LEU A 17 14.15 21.35 2.92
CA LEU A 17 14.96 21.40 1.70
C LEU A 17 14.11 21.69 0.45
N VAL A 18 12.82 21.36 0.49
CA VAL A 18 11.87 21.60 -0.61
C VAL A 18 11.30 23.03 -0.57
N GLN A 19 11.04 23.58 0.62
CA GLN A 19 10.46 24.94 0.76
C GLN A 19 11.45 26.09 0.51
N ASN A 20 12.76 25.85 0.49
CA ASN A 20 13.76 26.88 0.23
C ASN A 20 14.13 27.04 -1.26
N GLU A 21 13.59 26.21 -2.17
CA GLU A 21 13.83 26.32 -3.63
C GLU A 21 12.59 26.76 -4.43
N ASP A 22 11.47 27.09 -3.78
CA ASP A 22 10.22 27.49 -4.46
C ASP A 22 10.26 28.89 -5.10
N ASP A 23 11.34 29.67 -4.92
CA ASP A 23 11.48 31.03 -5.50
C ASP A 23 12.45 31.12 -6.71
N ALA A 24 12.98 30.00 -7.21
CA ALA A 24 13.77 30.01 -8.44
C ALA A 24 12.90 29.63 -9.65
N SER A 25 12.28 30.66 -10.22
CA SER A 25 11.56 30.64 -11.49
C SER A 25 12.12 29.65 -12.52
N LEU A 26 11.26 28.71 -12.94
CA LEU A 26 11.44 27.80 -14.07
C LEU A 26 11.76 28.58 -15.35
N SER A 27 13.04 28.74 -15.68
CA SER A 27 13.47 29.19 -16.99
C SER A 27 13.60 28.00 -17.93
N GLU A 28 13.01 28.15 -19.11
CA GLU A 28 13.08 27.22 -20.24
C GLU A 28 14.50 26.68 -20.47
N LYS A 29 14.61 25.35 -20.63
CA LYS A 29 15.27 24.64 -21.75
C LYS A 29 15.84 23.29 -21.30
N GLN A 30 15.07 22.23 -21.54
CA GLN A 30 15.48 21.08 -22.35
C GLN A 30 14.31 20.10 -22.35
N LYS A 31 13.77 19.79 -23.54
CA LYS A 31 12.76 18.74 -23.64
C LYS A 31 13.44 17.42 -23.24
N PRO A 32 12.86 16.64 -22.31
CA PRO A 32 13.41 15.35 -21.94
C PRO A 32 13.57 14.48 -23.19
N SER A 33 14.66 13.69 -23.24
CA SER A 33 14.89 12.67 -24.28
C SER A 33 13.62 11.83 -24.52
N LEU A 34 13.41 11.30 -25.73
CA LEU A 34 12.29 10.42 -26.05
C LEU A 34 12.16 9.24 -25.05
N VAL A 35 13.29 8.75 -24.54
CA VAL A 35 13.33 7.71 -23.51
C VAL A 35 12.85 8.23 -22.16
N ALA A 36 13.27 9.43 -21.77
CA ALA A 36 12.83 10.07 -20.53
C ALA A 36 11.34 10.42 -20.55
N GLN A 37 10.81 10.85 -21.70
CA GLN A 37 9.37 11.07 -21.91
C GLN A 37 8.57 9.76 -21.81
N HIS A 38 9.08 8.68 -22.39
CA HIS A 38 8.43 7.37 -22.31
C HIS A 38 8.43 6.82 -20.86
N ILE A 39 9.53 6.98 -20.13
CA ILE A 39 9.62 6.60 -18.71
C ILE A 39 8.66 7.43 -17.87
N LEU A 40 8.60 8.76 -18.08
CA LEU A 40 7.66 9.64 -17.39
C LEU A 40 6.22 9.23 -17.66
N SER A 41 5.86 8.92 -18.91
CA SER A 41 4.52 8.45 -19.28
C SER A 41 4.15 7.14 -18.59
N ILE A 42 5.07 6.16 -18.52
CA ILE A 42 4.82 4.89 -17.82
C ILE A 42 4.62 5.14 -16.33
N VAL A 43 5.46 5.98 -15.74
CA VAL A 43 5.40 6.32 -14.33
C VAL A 43 4.08 7.04 -14.00
N GLU A 44 3.67 8.01 -14.81
CA GLU A 44 2.36 8.68 -14.73
C GLU A 44 1.17 7.72 -14.90
N ASP A 45 1.26 6.78 -15.83
CA ASP A 45 0.24 5.75 -16.03
C ASP A 45 0.13 4.82 -14.80
N CYS A 46 1.25 4.42 -14.23
CA CYS A 46 1.29 3.62 -13.00
C CYS A 46 0.72 4.38 -11.81
N PHE A 47 1.06 5.66 -11.65
CA PHE A 47 0.48 6.50 -10.60
C PHE A 47 -1.02 6.66 -10.78
N SER A 48 -1.47 6.93 -12.00
CA SER A 48 -2.89 7.04 -12.32
C SER A 48 -3.66 5.76 -12.01
N GLN A 49 -3.05 4.59 -12.20
CA GLN A 49 -3.65 3.29 -11.85
C GLN A 49 -3.73 3.07 -10.34
N VAL A 50 -2.70 3.48 -9.59
CA VAL A 50 -2.68 3.38 -8.12
C VAL A 50 -3.68 4.36 -7.50
N GLU A 51 -3.72 5.61 -7.95
CA GLU A 51 -4.72 6.60 -7.52
C GLU A 51 -6.15 6.14 -7.88
N PHE A 52 -6.35 5.57 -9.07
CA PHE A 52 -7.61 4.97 -9.48
C PHE A 52 -8.04 3.86 -8.52
N SER A 53 -7.13 2.96 -8.16
CA SER A 53 -7.42 1.80 -7.30
C SER A 53 -7.77 2.20 -5.86
N ILE A 54 -7.14 3.26 -5.34
CA ILE A 54 -7.40 3.79 -3.98
C ILE A 54 -8.71 4.60 -3.95
N THR A 55 -9.05 5.30 -5.03
CA THR A 55 -10.24 6.16 -5.10
C THR A 55 -11.51 5.40 -5.51
N PHE A 56 -11.36 4.23 -6.14
CA PHE A 56 -12.46 3.39 -6.61
C PHE A 56 -13.52 3.02 -5.54
N PRO A 57 -13.17 2.69 -4.28
CA PRO A 57 -14.13 2.27 -3.26
C PRO A 57 -14.96 3.40 -2.64
N VAL A 58 -14.55 4.67 -2.80
CA VAL A 58 -15.07 5.81 -2.00
C VAL A 58 -16.26 6.52 -2.68
N CYS A 59 -16.47 6.37 -3.98
CA CYS A 59 -17.35 7.23 -4.77
C CYS A 59 -18.76 6.64 -5.02
N GLY A 60 -19.41 6.11 -3.98
CA GLY A 60 -20.70 5.42 -4.08
C GLY A 60 -21.98 6.27 -4.19
N VAL A 61 -21.95 7.61 -4.30
CA VAL A 61 -23.16 8.42 -3.96
C VAL A 61 -23.66 9.41 -5.03
N HIS A 62 -22.93 9.70 -6.12
CA HIS A 62 -23.48 10.54 -7.20
C HIS A 62 -23.52 9.81 -8.54
N ALA A 63 -24.54 8.96 -8.72
CA ALA A 63 -24.83 8.39 -10.02
C ALA A 63 -25.47 9.46 -10.93
N ASP A 64 -24.74 9.87 -11.96
CA ASP A 64 -25.30 10.54 -13.12
C ASP A 64 -26.37 9.63 -13.78
N GLU A 65 -27.41 10.21 -14.38
CA GLU A 65 -28.53 9.45 -14.95
C GLU A 65 -28.06 8.50 -16.06
N THR A 66 -26.99 8.87 -16.75
CA THR A 66 -26.31 8.04 -17.76
C THR A 66 -25.60 6.83 -17.16
N LEU A 67 -24.96 6.98 -15.99
CA LEU A 67 -24.27 5.91 -15.26
C LEU A 67 -25.29 4.94 -14.64
N SER A 68 -26.40 5.46 -14.10
CA SER A 68 -27.50 4.64 -13.58
C SER A 68 -28.14 3.78 -14.69
N GLN A 69 -28.36 4.36 -15.88
CA GLN A 69 -28.85 3.60 -17.04
C GLN A 69 -27.84 2.54 -17.51
N ALA A 70 -26.54 2.84 -17.52
CA ALA A 70 -25.49 1.88 -17.89
C ALA A 70 -25.37 0.72 -16.89
N LEU A 71 -25.49 1.01 -15.58
CA LEU A 71 -25.51 -0.01 -14.52
C LEU A 71 -26.77 -0.88 -14.59
N GLN A 72 -27.94 -0.29 -14.87
CA GLN A 72 -29.18 -1.05 -15.06
C GLN A 72 -29.10 -1.94 -16.31
N ALA A 73 -28.53 -1.45 -17.42
CA ALA A 73 -28.28 -2.24 -18.61
C ALA A 73 -27.30 -3.41 -18.33
N HIS A 74 -26.26 -3.17 -17.53
CA HIS A 74 -25.33 -4.21 -17.11
C HIS A 74 -26.00 -5.29 -16.26
N LYS A 75 -26.85 -4.88 -15.32
CA LYS A 75 -27.65 -5.79 -14.49
C LYS A 75 -28.56 -6.69 -15.33
N ILE A 76 -29.20 -6.14 -16.36
CA ILE A 76 -30.04 -6.91 -17.29
C ILE A 76 -29.18 -7.93 -18.09
N LEU A 77 -27.95 -7.58 -18.47
CA LEU A 77 -27.02 -8.51 -19.13
C LEU A 77 -26.53 -9.62 -18.19
N GLU A 78 -26.31 -9.30 -16.92
CA GLU A 78 -25.95 -10.25 -15.87
C GLU A 78 -27.09 -11.24 -15.59
N GLU A 79 -28.32 -10.73 -15.41
CA GLU A 79 -29.51 -11.56 -15.23
C GLU A 79 -29.71 -12.52 -16.43
N ARG A 80 -29.53 -12.03 -17.67
CA ARG A 80 -29.56 -12.88 -18.87
C ARG A 80 -28.45 -13.93 -18.90
N PHE A 81 -27.26 -13.60 -18.39
CA PHE A 81 -26.14 -14.55 -18.32
C PHE A 81 -26.38 -15.64 -17.27
N VAL A 82 -26.99 -15.27 -16.14
CA VAL A 82 -27.42 -16.19 -15.08
C VAL A 82 -28.54 -17.10 -15.59
N SER A 83 -29.57 -16.58 -16.24
CA SER A 83 -30.65 -17.41 -16.82
C SER A 83 -30.13 -18.41 -17.88
N LEU A 84 -29.13 -18.05 -18.69
CA LEU A 84 -28.46 -18.95 -19.63
C LEU A 84 -27.58 -20.04 -18.95
N LYS A 85 -27.23 -19.83 -17.68
CA LYS A 85 -26.50 -20.78 -16.84
C LYS A 85 -27.48 -21.75 -16.15
N ASP A 86 -28.64 -21.26 -15.74
CA ASP A 86 -29.70 -22.06 -15.10
C ASP A 86 -30.40 -23.00 -16.09
N VAL A 87 -30.62 -22.56 -17.35
CA VAL A 87 -31.10 -23.43 -18.45
C VAL A 87 -30.16 -24.63 -18.69
N LYS A 88 -28.88 -24.52 -18.30
CA LYS A 88 -27.88 -25.59 -18.41
C LYS A 88 -28.01 -26.66 -17.32
N GLN A 89 -28.66 -26.37 -16.20
CA GLN A 89 -28.90 -27.33 -15.12
C GLN A 89 -30.20 -28.13 -15.33
N GLU A 90 -31.19 -27.57 -16.03
CA GLU A 90 -32.45 -28.27 -16.32
C GLU A 90 -32.42 -29.10 -17.63
N SER A 91 -31.49 -28.81 -18.56
CA SER A 91 -31.45 -29.48 -19.87
C SER A 91 -30.62 -30.76 -19.96
N GLU A 92 -30.06 -31.27 -18.86
CA GLU A 92 -29.36 -32.58 -18.86
C GLU A 92 -30.33 -33.77 -18.81
N GLU A 93 -31.63 -33.57 -18.52
CA GLU A 93 -32.60 -34.67 -18.39
C GLU A 93 -33.61 -34.85 -19.53
N GLU A 94 -33.80 -33.92 -20.47
CA GLU A 94 -34.74 -34.15 -21.60
C GLU A 94 -34.18 -33.76 -22.98
N GLN A 95 -34.22 -34.74 -23.89
CA GLN A 95 -33.79 -34.65 -25.28
C GLN A 95 -34.57 -33.58 -26.08
N GLY A 96 -33.85 -32.71 -26.79
CA GLY A 96 -34.50 -31.87 -27.81
C GLY A 96 -33.64 -30.77 -28.46
N LYS A 97 -32.85 -31.15 -29.49
CA LYS A 97 -32.34 -30.30 -30.60
C LYS A 97 -32.30 -28.77 -30.38
N ILE A 98 -31.24 -28.26 -29.75
CA ILE A 98 -30.63 -26.97 -30.13
C ILE A 98 -29.15 -27.28 -30.42
N PRO A 99 -28.58 -26.84 -31.56
CA PRO A 99 -27.20 -27.19 -31.87
C PRO A 99 -26.28 -26.56 -30.83
N ALA A 100 -25.57 -27.37 -30.04
CA ALA A 100 -24.64 -26.95 -28.98
C ALA A 100 -23.62 -25.87 -29.42
N LYS A 101 -23.38 -25.73 -30.72
CA LYS A 101 -22.58 -24.66 -31.34
C LYS A 101 -23.24 -23.27 -31.29
N ALA A 102 -24.56 -23.16 -31.40
CA ALA A 102 -25.28 -21.88 -31.34
C ALA A 102 -25.31 -21.33 -29.91
N GLU A 103 -25.59 -22.18 -28.93
CA GLU A 103 -25.62 -21.81 -27.51
C GLU A 103 -24.24 -21.39 -26.98
N SER A 104 -23.18 -22.07 -27.42
CA SER A 104 -21.79 -21.69 -27.12
C SER A 104 -21.40 -20.36 -27.77
N ARG A 105 -21.95 -20.05 -28.95
CA ARG A 105 -21.74 -18.75 -29.63
C ARG A 105 -22.50 -17.63 -28.95
N GLU A 106 -23.72 -17.86 -28.47
CA GLU A 106 -24.50 -16.89 -27.71
C GLU A 106 -23.85 -16.57 -26.36
N LYS A 107 -23.36 -17.59 -25.64
CA LYS A 107 -22.57 -17.38 -24.41
C LYS A 107 -21.30 -16.58 -24.66
N LEU A 108 -20.62 -16.79 -25.80
CA LEU A 108 -19.45 -16.01 -26.18
C LEU A 108 -19.80 -14.55 -26.51
N LYS A 109 -20.90 -14.33 -27.24
CA LYS A 109 -21.43 -12.98 -27.53
C LYS A 109 -21.80 -12.23 -26.26
N LEU A 110 -22.51 -12.89 -25.34
CA LEU A 110 -22.93 -12.26 -24.08
C LEU A 110 -21.71 -11.91 -23.18
N ARG A 111 -20.66 -12.74 -23.17
CA ARG A 111 -19.39 -12.38 -22.51
C ARG A 111 -18.73 -11.15 -23.14
N GLN A 112 -18.78 -11.01 -24.46
CA GLN A 112 -18.25 -9.83 -25.14
C GLN A 112 -19.08 -8.58 -24.83
N GLU A 113 -20.41 -8.71 -24.77
CA GLU A 113 -21.33 -7.63 -24.40
C GLU A 113 -21.14 -7.19 -22.95
N ILE A 114 -20.97 -8.13 -22.01
CA ILE A 114 -20.62 -7.83 -20.61
C ILE A 114 -19.30 -7.09 -20.53
N LYS A 115 -18.25 -7.56 -21.23
CA LYS A 115 -16.96 -6.86 -21.27
C LYS A 115 -17.08 -5.44 -21.84
N LYS A 116 -17.88 -5.25 -22.88
CA LYS A 116 -18.16 -3.94 -23.48
C LYS A 116 -18.90 -3.04 -22.50
N SER A 117 -19.90 -3.58 -21.80
CA SER A 117 -20.68 -2.87 -20.78
C SER A 117 -19.82 -2.47 -19.57
N VAL A 118 -18.94 -3.34 -19.06
CA VAL A 118 -17.96 -2.97 -18.01
C VAL A 118 -17.05 -1.85 -18.50
N LYS A 119 -16.56 -1.93 -19.74
CA LYS A 119 -15.72 -0.88 -20.33
C LYS A 119 -16.47 0.45 -20.49
N GLU A 120 -17.76 0.41 -20.83
CA GLU A 120 -18.64 1.58 -20.91
C GLU A 120 -18.89 2.18 -19.53
N ILE A 121 -19.19 1.37 -18.51
CA ILE A 121 -19.35 1.83 -17.13
C ILE A 121 -18.06 2.47 -16.62
N LEU A 122 -16.91 1.82 -16.81
CA LEU A 122 -15.61 2.37 -16.41
C LEU A 122 -15.27 3.65 -17.19
N GLY A 123 -15.65 3.72 -18.46
CA GLY A 123 -15.50 4.92 -19.29
C GLY A 123 -16.35 6.09 -18.81
N LEU A 124 -17.58 5.83 -18.36
CA LEU A 124 -18.48 6.83 -17.77
C LEU A 124 -18.05 7.23 -16.35
N TYR A 125 -17.43 6.33 -15.60
CA TYR A 125 -16.94 6.59 -14.24
C TYR A 125 -15.63 7.39 -14.21
N LYS A 126 -14.76 7.23 -15.23
CA LYS A 126 -13.45 7.88 -15.31
C LYS A 126 -13.49 9.42 -15.26
N PRO A 127 -14.43 10.13 -15.91
CA PRO A 127 -14.59 11.57 -15.76
C PRO A 127 -15.01 12.00 -14.35
N HIS A 128 -15.87 11.23 -13.68
CA HIS A 128 -16.34 11.57 -12.33
C HIS A 128 -15.22 11.50 -11.28
N LEU A 129 -14.20 10.65 -11.47
CA LEU A 129 -13.01 10.61 -10.60
C LEU A 129 -12.16 11.89 -10.68
N SER A 130 -12.08 12.53 -11.84
CA SER A 130 -11.25 13.74 -12.01
C SER A 130 -11.80 14.97 -11.27
N VAL A 131 -13.07 14.94 -10.86
CA VAL A 131 -13.75 16.02 -10.13
C VAL A 131 -13.62 15.84 -8.60
N LEU A 132 -13.16 14.69 -8.11
CA LEU A 132 -13.12 14.36 -6.68
C LEU A 132 -12.20 15.22 -5.79
N PRO A 133 -11.07 15.80 -6.23
CA PRO A 133 -10.20 16.54 -5.31
C PRO A 133 -10.93 17.70 -4.63
N SER A 134 -11.98 18.23 -5.25
CA SER A 134 -12.78 19.35 -4.75
C SER A 134 -13.92 18.94 -3.82
N SER A 135 -14.39 17.68 -3.89
CA SER A 135 -15.57 17.17 -3.17
C SER A 135 -15.22 16.45 -1.86
N GLN A 136 -13.96 16.05 -1.68
CA GLN A 136 -13.49 15.30 -0.50
C GLN A 136 -13.58 16.10 0.82
N VAL A 137 -13.70 17.43 0.78
CA VAL A 137 -13.83 18.26 1.98
C VAL A 137 -15.23 18.17 2.60
N GLU A 138 -16.27 17.80 1.85
CA GLU A 138 -17.65 17.80 2.35
C GLU A 138 -18.22 16.41 2.72
N GLN A 139 -17.60 15.31 2.30
CA GLN A 139 -18.21 13.96 2.43
C GLN A 139 -17.63 13.02 3.49
N GLY A 140 -16.69 13.47 4.34
CA GLY A 140 -16.38 12.79 5.62
C GLY A 140 -15.94 11.32 5.53
N VAL A 141 -15.49 10.84 4.37
CA VAL A 141 -14.83 9.53 4.24
C VAL A 141 -13.33 9.78 4.34
N GLU A 142 -12.82 9.58 5.55
CA GLU A 142 -11.40 9.64 5.88
C GLU A 142 -10.69 8.51 5.11
N LEU A 143 -9.99 8.83 4.02
CA LEU A 143 -8.97 7.94 3.46
C LEU A 143 -8.05 7.53 4.62
N SER A 144 -7.75 6.23 4.73
CA SER A 144 -6.88 5.75 5.80
C SER A 144 -5.59 6.56 5.77
N GLN A 145 -5.06 6.96 6.93
CA GLN A 145 -3.81 7.76 6.99
C GLN A 145 -2.69 7.13 6.16
N SER A 146 -2.67 5.80 6.03
CA SER A 146 -1.76 5.04 5.16
C SER A 146 -1.92 5.34 3.66
N GLU A 147 -3.14 5.54 3.18
CA GLU A 147 -3.46 5.83 1.78
C GLU A 147 -3.09 7.28 1.42
N CYS A 148 -3.39 8.22 2.32
CA CYS A 148 -2.97 9.62 2.19
C CYS A 148 -1.44 9.76 2.22
N SER A 149 -0.76 9.02 3.11
CA SER A 149 0.70 8.95 3.15
C SER A 149 1.26 8.36 1.87
N LEU A 150 0.69 7.25 1.37
CA LEU A 150 1.14 6.64 0.12
C LEU A 150 1.03 7.60 -1.07
N ILE A 151 -0.10 8.29 -1.24
CA ILE A 151 -0.29 9.28 -2.33
C ILE A 151 0.71 10.44 -2.19
N ARG A 152 0.98 10.91 -0.97
CA ARG A 152 1.98 11.97 -0.72
C ARG A 152 3.39 11.52 -1.12
N GLU A 153 3.81 10.35 -0.65
CA GLU A 153 5.13 9.77 -0.98
C GLU A 153 5.28 9.51 -2.49
N LEU A 154 4.21 9.01 -3.12
CA LEU A 154 4.15 8.78 -4.57
C LEU A 154 4.32 10.10 -5.36
N LYS A 155 3.67 11.19 -4.93
CA LYS A 155 3.85 12.52 -5.54
C LYS A 155 5.27 13.07 -5.36
N ILE A 156 5.88 12.84 -4.19
CA ILE A 156 7.29 13.19 -3.95
C ILE A 156 8.19 12.38 -4.90
N TYR A 157 7.97 11.08 -5.05
CA TYR A 157 8.71 10.25 -6.00
C TYR A 157 8.55 10.72 -7.45
N GLN A 158 7.34 11.09 -7.88
CA GLN A 158 7.10 11.64 -9.21
C GLN A 158 7.91 12.93 -9.45
N SER A 159 7.94 13.83 -8.47
CA SER A 159 8.72 15.07 -8.55
C SER A 159 10.23 14.79 -8.63
N LEU A 160 10.72 13.79 -7.90
CA LEU A 160 12.13 13.39 -7.89
C LEU A 160 12.53 12.70 -9.20
N VAL A 161 11.68 11.83 -9.75
CA VAL A 161 11.91 11.17 -11.04
C VAL A 161 11.86 12.19 -12.17
N ALA A 162 10.91 13.12 -12.14
CA ALA A 162 10.88 14.22 -13.08
C ALA A 162 12.15 15.07 -12.98
N LYS A 163 12.54 15.49 -11.77
CA LYS A 163 13.78 16.27 -11.54
C LYS A 163 15.02 15.52 -12.03
N ARG A 164 15.14 14.21 -11.80
CA ARG A 164 16.29 13.38 -12.25
C ARG A 164 16.32 13.13 -13.76
N LEU A 165 15.17 13.07 -14.41
CA LEU A 165 15.06 12.81 -15.85
C LEU A 165 15.14 14.09 -16.69
N THR A 166 14.85 15.25 -16.10
CA THR A 166 14.98 16.56 -16.72
C THR A 166 16.26 17.30 -16.32
N SER A 167 16.87 16.96 -15.18
CA SER A 167 18.24 17.35 -14.88
C SER A 167 19.17 16.57 -15.81
N GLU A 168 20.07 17.28 -16.48
CA GLU A 168 21.18 16.67 -17.18
C GLU A 168 21.92 15.73 -16.20
N PRO A 169 22.26 14.50 -16.58
CA PRO A 169 22.84 13.58 -15.64
C PRO A 169 24.24 14.06 -15.25
N GLU A 170 24.42 14.50 -14.01
CA GLU A 170 25.69 14.34 -13.28
C GLU A 170 25.87 12.84 -12.96
N TRP A 171 25.91 11.99 -14.00
CA TRP A 171 26.83 10.88 -13.92
C TRP A 171 28.23 11.49 -14.04
N PRO A 172 29.26 10.94 -13.40
CA PRO A 172 30.62 11.24 -13.81
C PRO A 172 30.83 10.69 -15.23
N VAL A 173 30.35 11.42 -16.24
CA VAL A 173 30.68 11.24 -17.68
C VAL A 173 32.20 11.41 -17.87
N GLN A 174 32.84 12.11 -16.92
CA GLN A 174 34.27 12.07 -16.65
C GLN A 174 34.84 10.65 -16.70
N SER A 175 34.17 9.62 -16.17
CA SER A 175 34.77 8.29 -16.08
C SER A 175 34.89 7.54 -17.41
N ILE A 176 34.04 7.79 -18.43
CA ILE A 176 34.12 7.05 -19.71
C ILE A 176 34.95 7.83 -20.73
N GLN A 177 34.83 9.16 -20.73
CA GLN A 177 35.67 10.01 -21.57
C GLN A 177 37.11 10.11 -21.06
N ASP A 178 37.33 10.12 -19.73
CA ASP A 178 38.68 10.03 -19.16
C ASP A 178 39.28 8.63 -19.36
N LEU A 179 38.50 7.54 -19.31
CA LEU A 179 39.04 6.20 -19.60
C LEU A 179 39.51 6.09 -21.05
N ASN A 180 38.73 6.58 -22.03
CA ASN A 180 39.17 6.60 -23.42
C ASN A 180 40.35 7.56 -23.66
N SER A 181 40.33 8.75 -23.04
CA SER A 181 41.44 9.71 -23.15
C SER A 181 42.71 9.17 -22.48
N GLN A 182 42.57 8.45 -21.35
CA GLN A 182 43.65 7.80 -20.63
C GLN A 182 44.16 6.58 -21.40
N GLU A 183 43.31 5.80 -22.05
CA GLU A 183 43.72 4.69 -22.90
C GLU A 183 44.50 5.19 -24.12
N GLU A 184 44.05 6.27 -24.75
CA GLU A 184 44.72 6.90 -25.89
C GLU A 184 46.06 7.56 -25.47
N GLN A 185 46.11 8.15 -24.27
CA GLN A 185 47.32 8.71 -23.66
C GLN A 185 48.30 7.61 -23.21
N VAL A 186 47.81 6.49 -22.69
CA VAL A 186 48.62 5.30 -22.36
C VAL A 186 49.16 4.66 -23.64
N ALA A 187 48.37 4.57 -24.71
CA ALA A 187 48.83 4.08 -26.00
C ALA A 187 49.89 5.00 -26.64
N ALA A 188 49.73 6.32 -26.51
CA ALA A 188 50.71 7.30 -26.99
C ALA A 188 52.02 7.25 -26.18
N THR A 189 51.93 7.19 -24.84
CA THR A 189 53.11 7.07 -23.97
C THR A 189 53.81 5.72 -24.14
N LEU A 190 53.07 4.62 -24.35
CA LEU A 190 53.66 3.32 -24.63
C LEU A 190 54.40 3.31 -25.97
N LYS A 191 53.87 3.97 -27.01
CA LYS A 191 54.58 4.18 -28.28
C LYS A 191 55.84 5.03 -28.08
N GLN A 192 55.76 6.11 -27.31
CA GLN A 192 56.92 6.97 -27.03
C GLN A 192 58.01 6.23 -26.24
N VAL A 193 57.62 5.51 -25.18
CA VAL A 193 58.54 4.67 -24.39
C VAL A 193 59.15 3.58 -25.26
N ASN A 194 58.39 2.98 -26.18
CA ASN A 194 58.94 1.98 -27.10
C ASN A 194 59.95 2.59 -28.08
N VAL A 195 59.72 3.81 -28.57
CA VAL A 195 60.70 4.54 -29.40
C VAL A 195 61.95 4.90 -28.60
N GLU A 196 61.80 5.41 -27.37
CA GLU A 196 62.94 5.68 -26.48
C GLU A 196 63.68 4.41 -26.09
N PHE A 197 62.98 3.30 -25.87
CA PHE A 197 63.59 2.01 -25.59
C PHE A 197 64.39 1.49 -26.79
N SER A 198 63.87 1.62 -28.01
CA SER A 198 64.64 1.32 -29.22
C SER A 198 65.87 2.23 -29.35
N ARG A 199 65.73 3.53 -29.09
CA ARG A 199 66.86 4.48 -29.12
C ARG A 199 67.92 4.15 -28.08
N LEU A 200 67.52 3.89 -26.83
CA LEU A 200 68.42 3.48 -25.74
C LEU A 200 69.05 2.12 -26.03
N SER A 201 68.33 1.19 -26.66
CA SER A 201 68.87 -0.10 -27.08
C SER A 201 69.94 0.06 -28.16
N GLU A 202 69.70 0.94 -29.14
CA GLU A 202 70.71 1.32 -30.15
C GLU A 202 71.92 2.03 -29.52
N GLU A 203 71.70 2.92 -28.55
CA GLU A 203 72.75 3.61 -27.81
C GLU A 203 73.57 2.63 -26.95
N ILE A 204 72.92 1.67 -26.29
CA ILE A 204 73.57 0.60 -25.53
C ILE A 204 74.39 -0.29 -26.47
N ASN A 205 73.84 -0.69 -27.62
CA ASN A 205 74.59 -1.48 -28.61
C ASN A 205 75.76 -0.69 -29.20
N GLY A 206 75.60 0.62 -29.42
CA GLY A 206 76.67 1.51 -29.86
C GLY A 206 77.76 1.67 -28.79
N MET A 207 77.38 1.84 -27.54
CA MET A 207 78.29 1.85 -26.40
C MET A 207 78.97 0.51 -26.19
N GLN A 208 78.30 -0.62 -26.39
CA GLN A 208 78.91 -1.94 -26.33
C GLN A 208 79.91 -2.14 -27.47
N SER A 209 79.58 -1.74 -28.70
CA SER A 209 80.56 -1.75 -29.79
C SER A 209 81.75 -0.81 -29.54
N TYR A 210 81.54 0.30 -28.83
CA TYR A 210 82.59 1.23 -28.44
C TYR A 210 83.44 0.68 -27.29
N ILE A 211 82.83 -0.04 -26.34
CA ILE A 211 83.51 -0.77 -25.27
C ILE A 211 84.32 -1.93 -25.87
N ASP A 212 83.78 -2.67 -26.83
CA ASP A 212 84.50 -3.74 -27.53
C ASP A 212 85.71 -3.18 -28.32
N GLN A 213 85.57 -1.99 -28.92
CA GLN A 213 86.69 -1.25 -29.54
C GLN A 213 87.72 -0.75 -28.51
N ILE A 214 87.27 -0.28 -27.36
CA ILE A 214 88.15 0.15 -26.26
C ILE A 214 88.83 -1.06 -25.61
N GLU A 215 88.19 -2.22 -25.50
CA GLU A 215 88.83 -3.46 -25.02
C GLU A 215 89.92 -3.94 -25.99
N GLU A 216 89.75 -3.74 -27.31
CA GLU A 216 90.83 -3.95 -28.28
C GLU A 216 91.95 -2.90 -28.18
N GLU A 217 91.65 -1.63 -27.86
CA GLU A 217 92.64 -0.54 -27.71
C GLU A 217 93.34 -0.50 -26.33
N THR A 218 92.70 -0.98 -25.26
CA THR A 218 93.22 -0.92 -23.87
C THR A 218 94.20 -2.03 -23.51
N VAL A 219 94.44 -3.00 -24.40
CA VAL A 219 95.61 -3.89 -24.32
C VAL A 219 96.93 -3.10 -24.45
N ASN A 220 96.89 -1.84 -24.92
CA ASN A 220 98.07 -0.99 -25.06
C ASN A 220 97.88 0.45 -24.50
N GLN A 221 97.64 0.64 -23.19
CA GLN A 221 98.25 1.75 -22.42
C GLN A 221 97.80 1.81 -20.94
N PRO A 222 98.71 2.06 -19.98
CA PRO A 222 98.37 2.26 -18.57
C PRO A 222 98.07 3.73 -18.24
N ILE A 223 96.97 4.00 -17.53
CA ILE A 223 96.60 5.34 -17.03
C ILE A 223 96.99 5.50 -15.55
N THR A 224 97.54 6.68 -15.29
CA THR A 224 98.27 7.24 -14.15
C THR A 224 97.44 7.64 -12.92
N PRO A 225 98.06 7.94 -11.75
CA PRO A 225 97.39 8.09 -10.45
C PRO A 225 96.96 9.55 -10.17
N ALA A 226 95.74 9.89 -10.58
CA ALA A 226 95.08 11.15 -10.18
C ALA A 226 93.65 10.94 -9.64
N SER A 227 93.28 9.69 -9.32
CA SER A 227 91.91 9.26 -8.98
C SER A 227 91.58 9.27 -7.48
N ASP A 228 92.58 9.31 -6.60
CA ASP A 228 92.39 8.95 -5.18
C ASP A 228 91.57 9.98 -4.38
N THR A 229 91.63 11.27 -4.74
CA THR A 229 90.83 12.33 -4.11
C THR A 229 89.37 12.34 -4.57
N LYS A 230 89.08 11.96 -5.82
CA LYS A 230 87.70 11.79 -6.30
C LYS A 230 87.08 10.49 -5.76
N LEU A 231 87.88 9.43 -5.68
CA LEU A 231 87.46 8.14 -5.10
C LEU A 231 87.09 8.27 -3.62
N THR A 232 87.84 9.05 -2.84
CA THR A 232 87.53 9.31 -1.42
C THR A 232 86.29 10.18 -1.26
N SER A 233 86.12 11.24 -2.07
CA SER A 233 84.89 12.05 -2.07
C SER A 233 83.63 11.24 -2.40
N SER A 234 83.70 10.35 -3.40
CA SER A 234 82.58 9.47 -3.74
C SER A 234 82.33 8.40 -2.67
N ARG A 235 83.37 7.94 -1.97
CA ARG A 235 83.26 7.02 -0.83
C ARG A 235 82.47 7.66 0.31
N ASP A 236 82.79 8.90 0.65
CA ASP A 236 82.12 9.65 1.71
C ASP A 236 80.64 9.91 1.39
N GLU A 237 80.32 10.21 0.12
CA GLU A 237 78.94 10.35 -0.35
C GLU A 237 78.16 9.03 -0.28
N ILE A 238 78.80 7.90 -0.63
CA ILE A 238 78.21 6.55 -0.46
C ILE A 238 77.93 6.26 1.02
N ASP A 239 78.86 6.59 1.91
CA ASP A 239 78.68 6.37 3.35
C ASP A 239 77.57 7.28 3.92
N GLN A 240 77.49 8.53 3.46
CA GLN A 240 76.42 9.46 3.82
C GLN A 240 75.04 8.98 3.33
N LEU A 241 74.95 8.51 2.09
CA LEU A 241 73.73 7.93 1.52
C LEU A 241 73.32 6.65 2.25
N ASN A 242 74.27 5.80 2.63
CA ASN A 242 73.98 4.62 3.44
C ASN A 242 73.39 5.00 4.80
N ILE A 243 73.94 6.00 5.49
CA ILE A 243 73.38 6.50 6.75
C ILE A 243 71.96 7.04 6.55
N GLN A 244 71.72 7.81 5.48
CA GLN A 244 70.37 8.29 5.15
C GLN A 244 69.40 7.15 4.88
N LEU A 245 69.83 6.12 4.13
CA LEU A 245 69.04 4.92 3.84
C LEU A 245 68.68 4.17 5.13
N TYR A 246 69.66 3.95 6.03
CA TYR A 246 69.41 3.31 7.32
C TYR A 246 68.42 4.09 8.17
N ASN A 247 68.54 5.42 8.21
CA ASN A 247 67.62 6.28 8.95
C ASN A 247 66.20 6.23 8.36
N LEU A 248 66.06 6.30 7.03
CA LEU A 248 64.77 6.20 6.35
C LEU A 248 64.13 4.82 6.56
N MET A 249 64.91 3.74 6.50
CA MET A 249 64.44 2.38 6.77
C MET A 249 63.95 2.23 8.22
N HIS A 250 64.67 2.80 9.19
CA HIS A 250 64.24 2.79 10.59
C HIS A 250 62.97 3.61 10.81
N ALA A 251 62.88 4.81 10.23
CA ALA A 251 61.69 5.66 10.30
C ALA A 251 60.47 4.98 9.65
N ASN A 252 60.66 4.35 8.50
CA ASN A 252 59.58 3.62 7.83
C ASN A 252 59.10 2.43 8.67
N LYS A 253 60.02 1.63 9.21
CA LYS A 253 59.67 0.52 10.11
C LYS A 253 58.90 1.01 11.34
N GLN A 254 59.25 2.16 11.89
CA GLN A 254 58.54 2.74 13.02
C GLN A 254 57.12 3.20 12.63
N ALA A 255 56.96 3.82 11.47
CA ALA A 255 55.67 4.23 10.94
C ALA A 255 54.76 3.03 10.63
N GLU A 256 55.30 1.95 10.05
CA GLU A 256 54.58 0.69 9.83
C GLU A 256 54.09 0.08 11.15
N MET A 257 54.95 0.01 12.17
CA MET A 257 54.55 -0.50 13.49
C MET A 257 53.47 0.36 14.15
N GLU A 258 53.49 1.69 13.93
CA GLU A 258 52.44 2.57 14.43
C GLU A 258 51.12 2.36 13.67
N GLN A 259 51.17 2.18 12.35
CA GLN A 259 49.98 1.85 11.57
C GLN A 259 49.39 0.50 11.97
N LEU A 260 50.20 -0.53 12.18
CA LEU A 260 49.72 -1.84 12.63
C LEU A 260 48.97 -1.75 13.97
N LYS A 261 49.49 -0.98 14.93
CA LYS A 261 48.80 -0.74 16.21
C LYS A 261 47.47 -0.01 16.03
N LYS A 262 47.43 0.99 15.13
CA LYS A 262 46.18 1.70 14.80
C LYS A 262 45.17 0.74 14.16
N ASN A 263 45.62 -0.14 13.27
CA ASN A 263 44.78 -1.16 12.64
C ASN A 263 44.23 -2.14 13.68
N GLU A 264 45.06 -2.68 14.57
CA GLU A 264 44.61 -3.60 15.63
C GLU A 264 43.53 -2.95 16.53
N VAL A 265 43.71 -1.67 16.89
CA VAL A 265 42.71 -0.91 17.65
C VAL A 265 41.42 -0.69 16.84
N LEU A 266 41.52 -0.45 15.55
CA LEU A 266 40.36 -0.28 14.67
C LEU A 266 39.61 -1.59 14.46
N GLU A 267 40.32 -2.70 14.26
CA GLU A 267 39.76 -4.05 14.16
C GLU A 267 38.98 -4.42 15.42
N GLY A 268 39.55 -4.19 16.61
CA GLY A 268 38.84 -4.39 17.88
C GLY A 268 37.58 -3.53 18.02
N LYS A 269 37.60 -2.28 17.55
CA LYS A 269 36.39 -1.42 17.52
C LYS A 269 35.34 -1.93 16.55
N ILE A 270 35.75 -2.50 15.42
CA ILE A 270 34.84 -3.11 14.45
C ILE A 270 34.20 -4.35 15.07
N GLU A 271 34.97 -5.22 15.72
CA GLU A 271 34.47 -6.39 16.43
C GLU A 271 33.48 -6.02 17.55
N ASP A 272 33.82 -5.01 18.36
CA ASP A 272 32.93 -4.49 19.41
C ASP A 272 31.61 -3.96 18.82
N LEU A 273 31.68 -3.28 17.67
CA LEU A 273 30.50 -2.75 17.00
C LEU A 273 29.64 -3.86 16.42
N LEU A 274 30.26 -4.88 15.81
CA LEU A 274 29.57 -6.06 15.30
C LEU A 274 28.88 -6.82 16.42
N HIS A 275 29.56 -7.10 17.53
CA HIS A 275 28.95 -7.75 18.68
C HIS A 275 27.77 -6.96 19.26
N LYS A 276 27.88 -5.62 19.32
CA LYS A 276 26.75 -4.78 19.76
C LYS A 276 25.58 -4.85 18.79
N PHE A 277 25.86 -4.88 17.49
CA PHE A 277 24.85 -5.00 16.45
C PHE A 277 24.13 -6.34 16.55
N ASP A 278 24.88 -7.45 16.62
CA ASP A 278 24.33 -8.80 16.73
C ASP A 278 23.45 -8.96 17.96
N LYS A 279 23.92 -8.47 19.11
CA LYS A 279 23.13 -8.47 20.35
C LYS A 279 21.83 -7.67 20.21
N ASN A 280 21.90 -6.48 19.60
CA ASN A 280 20.70 -5.67 19.38
C ASN A 280 19.73 -6.35 18.40
N MET A 281 20.24 -6.99 17.36
CA MET A 281 19.43 -7.77 16.41
C MET A 281 18.74 -8.94 17.10
N GLU A 282 19.43 -9.66 17.98
CA GLU A 282 18.85 -10.74 18.79
C GLU A 282 17.76 -10.21 19.74
N GLU A 283 18.02 -9.10 20.44
CA GLU A 283 17.03 -8.46 21.30
C GLU A 283 15.79 -8.00 20.52
N ILE A 284 15.96 -7.45 19.32
CA ILE A 284 14.85 -7.05 18.44
C ILE A 284 14.07 -8.28 17.98
N GLN A 285 14.77 -9.35 17.58
CA GLN A 285 14.16 -10.60 17.15
C GLN A 285 13.29 -11.21 18.25
N VAL A 286 13.82 -11.31 19.48
CA VAL A 286 13.07 -11.82 20.64
C VAL A 286 11.83 -10.97 20.94
N LYS A 287 11.95 -9.63 20.90
CA LYS A 287 10.81 -8.73 21.09
C LYS A 287 9.75 -8.89 20.01
N LEU A 288 10.17 -9.09 18.77
CA LEU A 288 9.28 -9.30 17.64
C LEU A 288 8.52 -10.62 17.77
N GLU A 289 9.20 -11.70 18.15
CA GLU A 289 8.58 -13.00 18.41
C GLU A 289 7.61 -12.98 19.59
N LEU A 290 7.95 -12.29 20.67
CA LEU A 290 7.06 -12.06 21.81
C LEU A 290 5.78 -11.32 21.37
N ASN A 291 5.93 -10.21 20.65
CA ASN A 291 4.80 -9.40 20.19
C ASN A 291 3.90 -10.17 19.21
N LYS A 292 4.47 -11.00 18.33
CA LYS A 292 3.69 -11.90 17.47
C LYS A 292 2.84 -12.87 18.29
N LYS A 293 3.44 -13.47 19.32
CA LYS A 293 2.71 -14.40 20.20
C LYS A 293 1.57 -13.70 20.95
N GLU A 294 1.80 -12.49 21.46
CA GLU A 294 0.78 -11.67 22.11
C GLU A 294 -0.35 -11.31 21.13
N TYR A 295 -0.02 -10.90 19.91
CA TYR A 295 -0.99 -10.63 18.86
C TYR A 295 -1.86 -11.85 18.54
N ASP A 296 -1.25 -13.04 18.40
CA ASP A 296 -1.97 -14.28 18.12
C ASP A 296 -2.91 -14.68 19.28
N GLU A 297 -2.52 -14.39 20.52
CA GLU A 297 -3.37 -14.62 21.70
C GLU A 297 -4.56 -13.65 21.72
N VAL A 298 -4.32 -12.35 21.49
CA VAL A 298 -5.38 -11.34 21.38
C VAL A 298 -6.34 -11.67 20.24
N LEU A 299 -5.84 -12.16 19.10
CA LEU A 299 -6.68 -12.57 17.98
C LEU A 299 -7.57 -13.76 18.35
N LYS A 300 -7.04 -14.75 19.08
CA LYS A 300 -7.85 -15.87 19.60
C LYS A 300 -8.93 -15.34 20.53
N ASP A 301 -8.59 -14.49 21.47
CA ASP A 301 -9.56 -13.90 22.40
C ASP A 301 -10.65 -13.12 21.65
N MET A 302 -10.28 -12.29 20.68
CA MET A 302 -11.22 -11.57 19.81
C MET A 302 -12.19 -12.54 19.12
N THR A 303 -11.68 -13.59 18.48
CA THR A 303 -12.55 -14.57 17.78
C THR A 303 -13.47 -15.32 18.75
N THR A 304 -13.03 -15.60 19.98
CA THR A 304 -13.89 -16.22 20.99
C THR A 304 -14.98 -15.27 21.47
N LEU A 305 -14.65 -13.99 21.63
CA LEU A 305 -15.59 -12.97 22.07
C LEU A 305 -16.62 -12.66 21.00
N GLU A 306 -16.21 -12.58 19.73
CA GLU A 306 -17.10 -12.41 18.59
C GLU A 306 -18.15 -13.54 18.51
N LYS A 307 -17.72 -14.80 18.69
CA LYS A 307 -18.64 -15.95 18.77
C LYS A 307 -19.66 -15.81 19.91
N ARG A 308 -19.23 -15.29 21.07
CA ARG A 308 -20.14 -15.04 22.21
C ARG A 308 -21.12 -13.92 21.90
N PHE A 309 -20.68 -12.85 21.23
CA PHE A 309 -21.56 -11.76 20.80
C PHE A 309 -22.59 -12.23 19.79
N GLN A 310 -22.20 -13.02 18.78
CA GLN A 310 -23.14 -13.60 17.81
C GLN A 310 -24.19 -14.49 18.49
N ALA A 311 -23.79 -15.30 19.47
CA ALA A 311 -24.72 -16.11 20.25
C ALA A 311 -25.70 -15.24 21.05
N LEU A 312 -25.20 -14.19 21.70
CA LEU A 312 -26.01 -13.27 22.49
C LEU A 312 -26.99 -12.45 21.64
N GLU A 313 -26.56 -12.04 20.44
CA GLU A 313 -27.40 -11.33 19.47
C GLU A 313 -28.60 -12.21 19.05
N LEU A 314 -28.33 -13.48 18.71
CA LEU A 314 -29.37 -14.47 18.44
C LEU A 314 -30.35 -14.63 19.61
N GLU A 315 -29.86 -14.69 20.85
CA GLU A 315 -30.72 -14.77 22.04
C GLU A 315 -31.57 -13.50 22.23
N CYS A 316 -30.98 -12.32 22.00
CA CYS A 316 -31.68 -11.04 22.07
C CYS A 316 -32.83 -10.98 21.05
N ASP A 317 -32.56 -11.38 19.81
CA ASP A 317 -33.57 -11.43 18.74
C ASP A 317 -34.71 -12.39 19.07
N GLN A 318 -34.39 -13.57 19.59
CA GLN A 318 -35.41 -14.51 20.06
C GLN A 318 -36.26 -13.92 21.18
N ILE A 319 -35.66 -13.20 22.13
CA ILE A 319 -36.40 -12.54 23.22
C ILE A 319 -37.31 -11.44 22.64
N HIS A 320 -36.82 -10.64 21.70
CA HIS A 320 -37.62 -9.61 21.04
C HIS A 320 -38.80 -10.21 20.29
N GLU A 321 -38.60 -11.31 19.56
CA GLU A 321 -39.67 -11.99 18.84
C GLU A 321 -40.70 -12.60 19.79
N ARG A 322 -40.26 -13.28 20.86
CA ARG A 322 -41.18 -13.79 21.91
C ARG A 322 -42.02 -12.67 22.52
N ARG A 323 -41.41 -11.50 22.78
CA ARG A 323 -42.12 -10.32 23.31
C ARG A 323 -43.12 -9.77 22.28
N ARG A 324 -42.79 -9.76 20.99
CA ARG A 324 -43.71 -9.35 19.91
C ARG A 324 -44.94 -10.25 19.86
N LEU A 325 -44.72 -11.57 19.78
CA LEU A 325 -45.79 -12.57 19.74
C LEU A 325 -46.68 -12.53 21.00
N ALA A 326 -46.09 -12.33 22.19
CA ALA A 326 -46.86 -12.20 23.42
C ALA A 326 -47.76 -10.95 23.43
N LYS A 327 -47.30 -9.83 22.87
CA LYS A 327 -48.11 -8.62 22.71
C LYS A 327 -49.25 -8.83 21.73
N GLU A 328 -49.01 -9.53 20.62
CA GLU A 328 -50.05 -9.85 19.63
C GLU A 328 -51.13 -10.78 20.21
N LYS A 329 -50.72 -11.85 20.91
CA LYS A 329 -51.66 -12.75 21.60
C LYS A 329 -52.54 -12.01 22.60
N LYS A 330 -51.96 -11.14 23.44
CA LYS A 330 -52.73 -10.31 24.38
C LYS A 330 -53.71 -9.39 23.67
N LYS A 331 -53.33 -8.78 22.54
CA LYS A 331 -54.25 -7.95 21.74
C LYS A 331 -55.41 -8.76 21.19
N GLU A 332 -55.16 -9.99 20.74
CA GLU A 332 -56.21 -10.86 20.22
C GLU A 332 -57.16 -11.35 21.32
N GLU A 333 -56.64 -11.74 22.48
CA GLU A 333 -57.44 -12.10 23.65
C GLU A 333 -58.34 -10.95 24.10
N ILE A 334 -57.84 -9.70 24.08
CA ILE A 334 -58.64 -8.50 24.38
C ILE A 334 -59.76 -8.33 23.35
N ARG A 335 -59.47 -8.44 22.04
CA ARG A 335 -60.50 -8.35 20.99
C ARG A 335 -61.58 -9.42 21.13
N GLU A 336 -61.17 -10.66 21.41
CA GLU A 336 -62.12 -11.75 21.66
C GLU A 336 -62.97 -11.48 22.90
N LEU A 337 -62.37 -11.03 23.99
CA LEU A 337 -63.08 -10.72 25.23
C LEU A 337 -64.07 -9.57 25.01
N GLU A 338 -63.69 -8.54 24.27
CA GLU A 338 -64.58 -7.45 23.88
C GLU A 338 -65.77 -7.96 23.07
N LEU A 339 -65.55 -8.87 22.11
CA LEU A 339 -66.61 -9.45 21.28
C LEU A 339 -67.56 -10.32 22.12
N LYS A 340 -67.01 -11.18 22.99
CA LYS A 340 -67.77 -11.99 23.96
C LYS A 340 -68.58 -11.10 24.91
N THR A 341 -68.00 -10.01 25.38
CA THR A 341 -68.65 -9.03 26.25
C THR A 341 -69.80 -8.32 25.54
N LYS A 342 -69.58 -7.83 24.31
CA LYS A 342 -70.62 -7.20 23.49
C LYS A 342 -71.80 -8.16 23.25
N ALA A 343 -71.53 -9.42 22.91
CA ALA A 343 -72.56 -10.44 22.74
C ALA A 343 -73.34 -10.70 24.05
N ALA A 344 -72.64 -10.85 25.18
CA ALA A 344 -73.26 -11.04 26.48
C ALA A 344 -74.17 -9.87 26.87
N VAL A 345 -73.76 -8.62 26.62
CA VAL A 345 -74.58 -7.42 26.88
C VAL A 345 -75.88 -7.46 26.07
N ILE A 346 -75.82 -7.84 24.80
CA ILE A 346 -77.03 -7.95 23.94
C ILE A 346 -77.98 -9.01 24.49
N VAL A 347 -77.49 -10.20 24.84
CA VAL A 347 -78.30 -11.29 25.40
C VAL A 347 -78.92 -10.87 26.74
N GLN A 348 -78.14 -10.24 27.62
CA GLN A 348 -78.62 -9.73 28.91
C GLN A 348 -79.69 -8.66 28.73
N ALA A 349 -79.50 -7.71 27.80
CA ALA A 349 -80.48 -6.68 27.49
C ALA A 349 -81.79 -7.28 26.95
N TRP A 350 -81.68 -8.25 26.03
CA TRP A 350 -82.84 -8.97 25.49
C TRP A 350 -83.61 -9.71 26.57
N TRP A 351 -82.91 -10.47 27.43
CA TRP A 351 -83.52 -11.19 28.55
C TRP A 351 -84.22 -10.24 29.53
N ARG A 352 -83.55 -9.16 29.95
CA ARG A 352 -84.13 -8.13 30.83
C ARG A 352 -85.39 -7.53 30.18
N GLY A 353 -85.34 -7.21 28.89
CA GLY A 353 -86.50 -6.73 28.13
C GLY A 353 -87.65 -7.73 28.08
N CYS A 354 -87.38 -9.00 27.79
CA CYS A 354 -88.37 -10.09 27.78
C CYS A 354 -88.99 -10.31 29.17
N ARG A 355 -88.18 -10.27 30.23
CA ARG A 355 -88.65 -10.39 31.62
C ARG A 355 -89.58 -9.24 32.00
N THR A 356 -89.21 -8.00 31.68
CA THR A 356 -90.06 -6.82 31.93
C THR A 356 -91.37 -6.90 31.16
N ARG A 357 -91.34 -7.25 29.86
CA ARG A 357 -92.55 -7.45 29.05
C ARG A 357 -93.47 -8.53 29.62
N ARG A 358 -92.91 -9.65 30.09
CA ARG A 358 -93.67 -10.72 30.74
C ARG A 358 -94.30 -10.26 32.06
N ALA A 359 -93.57 -9.49 32.87
CA ALA A 359 -94.10 -8.91 34.11
C ALA A 359 -95.24 -7.91 33.87
N LEU A 360 -95.15 -7.09 32.83
CA LEU A 360 -96.23 -6.16 32.43
C LEU A 360 -97.48 -6.92 31.96
N LYS A 361 -97.33 -7.94 31.10
CA LYS A 361 -98.45 -8.81 30.67
C LYS A 361 -99.17 -9.48 31.85
N ASN A 362 -98.44 -9.86 32.90
CA ASN A 362 -99.04 -10.46 34.10
C ASN A 362 -99.74 -9.42 34.98
N LYS A 363 -99.27 -8.16 35.00
CA LYS A 363 -99.94 -7.05 35.70
C LYS A 363 -101.25 -6.63 35.03
N ASP A 364 -101.33 -6.66 33.69
CA ASP A 364 -102.57 -6.33 32.97
C ASP A 364 -103.68 -7.37 33.18
N LYS A 365 -103.32 -8.63 33.47
CA LYS A 365 -104.29 -9.68 33.86
C LYS A 365 -104.74 -9.58 35.33
N GLY A 366 -104.01 -8.88 36.18
CA GLY A 366 -104.32 -8.72 37.62
C GLY A 366 -105.27 -7.56 37.97
N LYS A 367 -105.51 -6.60 37.05
CA LYS A 367 -106.36 -5.42 37.32
C LYS A 367 -107.88 -5.65 37.18
N LYS A 368 -108.37 -6.87 36.93
CA LYS A 368 -109.81 -7.14 36.73
C LYS A 368 -110.59 -7.70 37.94
N LYS A 369 -109.98 -7.84 39.13
CA LYS A 369 -110.69 -8.19 40.37
C LYS A 369 -110.31 -7.27 41.52
N GLY A 370 -111.16 -6.28 41.80
CA GLY A 370 -111.15 -5.56 43.07
C GLY A 370 -111.24 -4.04 42.95
N LYS A 371 -112.44 -3.50 42.65
CA LYS A 371 -112.87 -2.22 43.25
C LYS A 371 -114.40 -2.06 43.27
N THR A 372 -114.90 -2.14 44.51
CA THR A 372 -116.00 -1.36 45.12
C THR A 372 -117.47 -1.62 44.77
N LYS A 373 -118.03 -2.52 45.60
CA LYS A 373 -119.32 -2.44 46.30
C LYS A 373 -119.86 -0.99 46.45
N LYS A 374 -121.04 -0.74 45.89
CA LYS A 374 -121.86 0.47 46.08
C LYS A 374 -122.85 0.19 47.21
N GLY A 375 -122.79 0.97 48.28
CA GLY A 375 -123.71 0.85 49.41
C GLY A 375 -125.15 1.24 49.05
N LYS A 376 -126.12 0.56 49.65
CA LYS A 376 -127.48 1.06 49.90
C LYS A 376 -128.00 0.38 51.17
N GLY A 377 -128.45 1.19 52.12
CA GLY A 377 -128.55 0.84 53.54
C GLY A 377 -129.86 0.23 54.04
N LYS A 378 -130.05 0.37 55.37
CA LYS A 378 -131.26 0.16 56.22
C LYS A 378 -131.65 -1.31 56.49
N LYS A 379 -132.07 -1.73 57.69
CA LYS A 379 -132.48 -1.04 58.95
C LYS A 379 -132.65 -2.10 60.07
N THR A 380 -132.37 -1.71 61.32
CA THR A 380 -133.03 -2.08 62.61
C THR A 380 -133.33 -3.55 62.94
N LYS A 381 -132.89 -4.02 64.12
CA LYS A 381 -133.63 -3.85 65.39
C LYS A 381 -132.69 -3.98 66.58
#